data_AF-A0A950V4G5-F1
#
_entry.id   AF-A0A950V4G5-F1
#
_cell.length_a   1.000
_cell.length_b   1.000
_cell.length_c   1.000
_cell.angle_alpha   90.00
_cell.angle_beta   90.00
_cell.angle_gamma   90.00
#
_symmetry.space_group_name_H-M   'P 1'
#
loop_
_entity.id
_entity.type
_entity.pdbx_description
1 polymer ?
#
loop_
_entity_poly.entity_id
_entity_poly.type
_entity_poly.pdbx_seq_one_letter_code
_entity_poly.pdbx_strand_id
1 'polypeptide(L)'
;MPDTQKTIGKSVVIKGVGLHTGRKCKATILPAPENAGIRFVRTDLPGSPAFDARVANVVDVVRGTTLGRGEERVYTIEHILSALNGLEIDNAVIEMDDTEPPVADGSARVFVEQIRAAGIVEQAAPKTFFTVDAPFEYSSNQTVIRIEPSDRFEIDCEVDYNHPMISNQRLVFTRDMGYGEQIAPARTFCFDYEIEALKKNGLAKGGSLDNAIVVGPAGIYN
;
A
#
# COMPACT_ATOMS: atom_id res chain seq x y z
N MET A 1 25.44 1.20 -15.67
CA MET A 1 24.46 1.97 -16.46
C MET A 1 23.53 2.66 -15.46
N PRO A 2 22.97 3.85 -15.76
CA PRO A 2 21.98 4.45 -14.86
C PRO A 2 20.80 3.49 -14.68
N ASP A 3 20.21 3.48 -13.48
CA ASP A 3 18.98 2.71 -13.26
C ASP A 3 17.89 3.24 -14.21
N THR A 4 17.18 2.31 -14.83
CA THR A 4 16.11 2.60 -15.78
C THR A 4 14.74 2.39 -15.14
N GLN A 5 13.73 3.06 -15.68
CA GLN A 5 12.36 2.89 -15.23
C GLN A 5 11.87 1.46 -15.50
N LYS A 6 10.98 0.96 -14.65
CA LYS A 6 10.35 -0.35 -14.81
C LYS A 6 8.83 -0.23 -14.87
N THR A 7 8.23 -1.11 -15.67
CA THR A 7 6.79 -1.37 -15.73
C THR A 7 6.54 -2.88 -15.60
N ILE A 8 5.30 -3.29 -15.35
CA ILE A 8 4.93 -4.71 -15.45
C ILE A 8 4.88 -5.16 -16.93
N GLY A 9 5.15 -6.44 -17.20
CA GLY A 9 5.20 -6.99 -18.57
C GLY A 9 3.85 -7.42 -19.13
N LYS A 10 2.95 -7.91 -18.27
CA LYS A 10 1.57 -8.30 -18.63
C LYS A 10 0.60 -7.73 -17.61
N SER A 11 -0.68 -7.64 -17.97
CA SER A 11 -1.71 -7.21 -17.03
C SER A 11 -1.90 -8.24 -15.90
N VAL A 12 -2.13 -7.74 -14.69
CA VAL A 12 -2.44 -8.53 -13.50
C VAL A 12 -3.86 -8.21 -13.06
N VAL A 13 -4.69 -9.23 -12.84
CA VAL A 13 -6.06 -9.06 -12.36
C VAL A 13 -6.19 -9.64 -10.96
N ILE A 14 -6.59 -8.81 -10.00
CA ILE A 14 -6.92 -9.21 -8.64
C ILE A 14 -8.42 -8.98 -8.41
N LYS A 15 -9.11 -9.98 -7.87
CA LYS A 15 -10.52 -9.89 -7.50
C LYS A 15 -10.67 -10.24 -6.03
N GLY A 16 -11.53 -9.50 -5.34
CA GLY A 16 -11.83 -9.79 -3.94
C GLY A 16 -12.69 -8.70 -3.33
N VAL A 17 -12.60 -8.54 -2.02
CA VAL A 17 -13.38 -7.58 -1.24
C VAL A 17 -12.47 -6.46 -0.75
N GLY A 18 -12.95 -5.22 -0.72
CA GLY A 18 -12.28 -4.13 -0.01
C GLY A 18 -12.37 -4.32 1.51
N LEU A 19 -11.31 -3.99 2.24
CA LEU A 19 -11.24 -4.16 3.69
C LEU A 19 -12.32 -3.35 4.41
N HIS A 20 -12.43 -2.08 4.07
CA HIS A 20 -13.29 -1.14 4.78
C HIS A 20 -14.71 -1.12 4.25
N THR A 21 -14.86 -1.04 2.93
CA THR A 21 -16.15 -0.96 2.24
C THR A 21 -16.91 -2.28 2.27
N GLY A 22 -16.20 -3.42 2.31
CA GLY A 22 -16.81 -4.74 2.17
C GLY A 22 -17.37 -5.01 0.77
N ARG A 23 -17.09 -4.15 -0.21
CA ARG A 23 -17.57 -4.27 -1.58
C ARG A 23 -16.62 -5.11 -2.42
N LYS A 24 -17.15 -5.82 -3.41
CA LYS A 24 -16.33 -6.58 -4.36
C LYS A 24 -15.71 -5.63 -5.36
N CYS A 25 -14.41 -5.77 -5.58
CA CYS A 25 -13.68 -5.04 -6.60
C CYS A 25 -12.84 -6.02 -7.45
N LYS A 26 -12.72 -5.72 -8.74
CA LYS A 26 -11.69 -6.23 -9.64
C LYS A 26 -10.72 -5.09 -9.91
N ALA A 27 -9.52 -5.21 -9.35
CA ALA A 27 -8.40 -4.34 -9.68
C ALA A 27 -7.55 -4.97 -10.80
N THR A 28 -7.20 -4.19 -11.82
CA THR A 28 -6.32 -4.61 -12.90
C THR A 28 -5.10 -3.69 -12.95
N ILE A 29 -3.91 -4.24 -12.71
CA ILE A 29 -2.65 -3.52 -12.87
C ILE A 29 -2.20 -3.72 -14.33
N LEU A 30 -1.94 -2.63 -15.02
CA LEU A 30 -1.57 -2.58 -16.43
C LEU A 30 -0.16 -1.98 -16.61
N PRO A 31 0.60 -2.43 -17.63
CA PRO A 31 1.81 -1.74 -18.04
C PRO A 31 1.52 -0.27 -18.39
N ALA A 32 2.46 0.63 -18.12
CA ALA A 32 2.33 2.03 -18.48
C ALA A 32 3.58 2.58 -19.20
N PRO A 33 3.43 3.60 -20.07
CA PRO A 33 4.56 4.24 -20.73
C PRO A 33 5.55 4.87 -19.75
N GLU A 34 6.75 5.18 -20.24
CA GLU A 34 7.76 5.92 -19.50
C GLU A 34 7.22 7.23 -18.94
N ASN A 35 7.63 7.59 -17.73
CA ASN A 35 7.24 8.80 -17.02
C ASN A 35 5.73 8.93 -16.70
N ALA A 36 4.95 7.86 -16.87
CA ALA A 36 3.53 7.85 -16.50
C ALA A 36 3.33 7.91 -14.97
N GLY A 37 4.27 7.35 -14.21
CA GLY A 37 4.13 7.13 -12.77
C GLY A 37 3.08 6.06 -12.45
N ILE A 38 2.64 6.03 -11.19
CA ILE A 38 1.56 5.16 -10.74
C ILE A 38 0.24 5.92 -10.71
N ARG A 39 -0.79 5.37 -11.35
CA ARG A 39 -2.11 6.01 -11.48
C ARG A 39 -3.24 5.03 -11.22
N PHE A 40 -4.22 5.44 -10.42
CA PHE A 40 -5.47 4.69 -10.20
C PHE A 40 -6.58 5.22 -11.10
N VAL A 41 -7.42 4.35 -11.64
CA VAL A 41 -8.51 4.69 -12.56
C VAL A 41 -9.80 4.01 -12.12
N ARG A 42 -10.86 4.80 -11.90
CA ARG A 42 -12.20 4.31 -11.51
C ARG A 42 -13.05 4.02 -12.75
N THR A 43 -12.89 2.83 -13.31
CA THR A 43 -13.56 2.40 -14.54
C THR A 43 -15.07 2.24 -14.42
N ASP A 44 -15.59 2.13 -13.20
CA ASP A 44 -17.03 2.05 -12.92
C ASP A 44 -17.75 3.40 -12.98
N LEU A 45 -17.01 4.52 -13.00
CA LEU A 45 -17.57 5.87 -13.07
C LEU A 45 -17.55 6.42 -14.51
N PRO A 46 -18.54 7.24 -14.91
CA PRO A 46 -18.54 7.91 -16.21
C PRO A 46 -17.26 8.72 -16.44
N GLY A 47 -16.64 8.56 -17.61
CA GLY A 47 -15.40 9.25 -17.96
C GLY A 47 -14.14 8.67 -17.31
N SER A 48 -14.26 7.60 -16.51
CA SER A 48 -13.16 6.85 -15.90
C SER A 48 -12.12 7.76 -15.22
N PRO A 49 -12.52 8.52 -14.18
CA PRO A 49 -11.65 9.47 -13.53
C PRO A 49 -10.40 8.78 -13.00
N ALA A 50 -9.26 9.46 -13.18
CA ALA A 50 -7.95 8.95 -12.85
C ALA A 50 -7.23 9.84 -11.84
N PHE A 51 -6.44 9.20 -10.97
CA PHE A 51 -5.74 9.82 -9.86
C PHE A 51 -4.29 9.35 -9.88
N ASP A 52 -3.35 10.28 -10.11
CA ASP A 52 -1.93 9.99 -9.90
C ASP A 52 -1.70 9.71 -8.41
N ALA A 53 -0.92 8.68 -8.09
CA ALA A 53 -0.52 8.35 -6.71
C ALA A 53 0.51 9.37 -6.19
N ARG A 54 0.04 10.60 -5.96
CA ARG A 54 0.83 11.74 -5.50
C ARG A 54 0.17 12.35 -4.27
N VAL A 55 0.99 12.92 -3.37
CA VAL A 55 0.53 13.58 -2.14
C VAL A 55 -0.54 14.63 -2.41
N ALA A 56 -0.45 15.38 -3.52
CA ALA A 56 -1.43 16.39 -3.92
C ALA A 56 -2.85 15.85 -4.18
N ASN A 57 -2.99 14.54 -4.42
CA ASN A 57 -4.28 13.87 -4.63
C ASN A 57 -4.78 13.14 -3.39
N VAL A 58 -4.03 13.15 -2.27
CA VAL A 58 -4.45 12.55 -1.00
C VAL A 58 -5.49 13.44 -0.34
N VAL A 59 -6.67 12.86 -0.05
CA VAL A 59 -7.82 13.58 0.52
C VAL A 59 -8.23 13.07 1.89
N ASP A 60 -7.77 11.87 2.29
CA ASP A 60 -8.01 11.29 3.61
C ASP A 60 -6.89 10.30 3.96
N VAL A 61 -6.59 10.19 5.26
CA VAL A 61 -5.58 9.30 5.85
C VAL A 61 -6.15 8.47 7.02
N VAL A 62 -7.46 8.60 7.33
CA VAL A 62 -8.08 7.88 8.44
C VAL A 62 -8.26 6.40 8.08
N ARG A 63 -7.49 5.54 8.76
CA ARG A 63 -7.53 4.06 8.59
C ARG A 63 -7.20 3.60 7.16
N GLY A 64 -6.43 4.39 6.43
CA GLY A 64 -5.88 4.06 5.11
C GLY A 64 -5.60 5.31 4.28
N THR A 65 -4.85 5.20 3.19
CA THR A 65 -4.54 6.34 2.31
C THR A 65 -5.57 6.42 1.19
N THR A 66 -6.21 7.58 1.05
CA THR A 66 -7.28 7.78 0.06
C THR A 66 -6.91 8.85 -0.95
N LEU A 67 -6.98 8.51 -2.24
CA LEU A 67 -6.92 9.48 -3.33
C LEU A 67 -8.32 9.98 -3.69
N GLY A 68 -8.44 11.21 -4.17
CA GLY A 68 -9.73 11.66 -4.69
C GLY A 68 -9.81 13.10 -5.21
N ARG A 69 -10.99 13.41 -5.75
CA ARG A 69 -11.43 14.75 -6.16
C ARG A 69 -12.95 14.82 -6.08
N GLY A 70 -13.52 15.86 -5.46
CA GLY A 70 -14.98 15.96 -5.32
C GLY A 70 -15.55 14.82 -4.48
N GLU A 71 -16.40 13.97 -5.05
CA GLU A 71 -16.92 12.73 -4.41
C GLU A 71 -16.21 11.45 -4.91
N GLU A 72 -15.37 11.56 -5.93
CA GLU A 72 -14.63 10.44 -6.51
C GLU A 72 -13.48 10.06 -5.57
N ARG A 73 -13.40 8.79 -5.18
CA ARG A 73 -12.45 8.27 -4.18
C ARG A 73 -11.83 6.95 -4.60
N VAL A 74 -10.58 6.74 -4.21
CA VAL A 74 -9.87 5.45 -4.23
C VAL A 74 -9.28 5.24 -2.84
N TYR A 75 -9.87 4.34 -2.07
CA TYR A 75 -9.46 4.02 -0.69
C TYR A 75 -8.32 3.00 -0.68
N THR A 76 -7.55 2.98 0.41
CA THR A 76 -6.66 1.86 0.80
C THR A 76 -5.67 1.47 -0.32
N ILE A 77 -4.94 2.45 -0.85
CA ILE A 77 -3.98 2.25 -1.95
C ILE A 77 -2.62 1.67 -1.48
N GLU A 78 -2.34 1.76 -0.18
CA GLU A 78 -1.02 1.60 0.42
C GLU A 78 -0.37 0.23 0.17
N HIS A 79 -1.10 -0.88 0.23
CA HIS A 79 -0.51 -2.21 0.03
C HIS A 79 -0.11 -2.45 -1.43
N ILE A 80 -0.93 -1.99 -2.38
CA ILE A 80 -0.59 -2.06 -3.81
C ILE A 80 0.63 -1.17 -4.09
N LEU A 81 0.66 0.05 -3.55
CA LEU A 81 1.81 0.96 -3.70
C LEU A 81 3.08 0.39 -3.05
N SER A 82 2.96 -0.25 -1.88
CA SER A 82 4.07 -0.93 -1.21
C SER A 82 4.62 -2.06 -2.08
N ALA A 83 3.77 -2.89 -2.67
CA ALA A 83 4.18 -3.97 -3.57
C ALA A 83 4.89 -3.44 -4.83
N LEU A 84 4.34 -2.40 -5.47
CA LEU A 84 4.92 -1.77 -6.64
C LEU A 84 6.29 -1.16 -6.31
N ASN A 85 6.42 -0.43 -5.19
CA ASN A 85 7.68 0.17 -4.76
C ASN A 85 8.73 -0.88 -4.37
N GLY A 86 8.31 -1.92 -3.66
CA GLY A 86 9.16 -3.03 -3.25
C GLY A 86 9.71 -3.84 -4.42
N LEU A 87 8.98 -3.88 -5.54
CA LEU A 87 9.41 -4.44 -6.82
C LEU A 87 9.97 -3.41 -7.81
N GLU A 88 10.14 -2.17 -7.36
CA GLU A 88 10.70 -1.07 -8.13
C GLU A 88 9.95 -0.73 -9.42
N ILE A 89 8.64 -0.93 -9.46
CA ILE A 89 7.80 -0.51 -10.58
C ILE A 89 7.59 1.00 -10.50
N ASP A 90 8.01 1.70 -11.55
CA ASP A 90 7.89 3.15 -11.68
C ASP A 90 6.59 3.55 -12.39
N ASN A 91 6.16 2.75 -13.36
CA ASN A 91 5.03 3.05 -14.24
C ASN A 91 3.99 1.92 -14.21
N ALA A 92 2.77 2.25 -13.79
CA ALA A 92 1.63 1.33 -13.85
C ALA A 92 0.29 2.08 -13.80
N VAL A 93 -0.71 1.54 -14.49
CA VAL A 93 -2.11 1.98 -14.35
C VAL A 93 -2.89 0.91 -13.58
N ILE A 94 -3.59 1.30 -12.52
CA ILE A 94 -4.42 0.42 -11.70
C ILE A 94 -5.88 0.78 -11.97
N GLU A 95 -6.53 -0.01 -12.81
CA GLU A 95 -7.96 0.11 -13.08
C GLU A 95 -8.76 -0.61 -12.00
N MET A 96 -9.83 0.01 -11.53
CA MET A 96 -10.73 -0.53 -10.51
C MET A 96 -12.18 -0.32 -10.93
N ASP A 97 -13.02 -1.31 -10.68
CA ASP A 97 -14.48 -1.23 -10.88
C ASP A 97 -15.26 -0.96 -9.58
N ASP A 98 -14.55 -0.50 -8.54
CA ASP A 98 -15.12 -0.09 -7.26
C ASP A 98 -14.17 0.93 -6.58
N THR A 99 -14.56 1.46 -5.42
CA THR A 99 -13.84 2.53 -4.71
C THR A 99 -12.62 2.04 -3.93
N GLU A 100 -12.50 0.74 -3.63
CA GLU A 100 -11.44 0.19 -2.77
C GLU A 100 -10.88 -1.10 -3.40
N PRO A 101 -9.55 -1.25 -3.51
CA PRO A 101 -8.97 -2.44 -4.11
C PRO A 101 -9.19 -3.65 -3.20
N PRO A 102 -9.12 -4.87 -3.75
CA PRO A 102 -9.19 -6.09 -2.93
C PRO A 102 -8.11 -6.12 -1.85
N VAL A 103 -8.49 -6.42 -0.61
CA VAL A 103 -7.56 -6.57 0.52
C VAL A 103 -6.65 -7.80 0.41
N ALA A 104 -7.02 -8.76 -0.44
CA ALA A 104 -6.35 -10.06 -0.58
C ALA A 104 -6.22 -10.77 0.79
N ASP A 105 -5.01 -11.11 1.22
CA ASP A 105 -4.73 -11.70 2.53
C ASP A 105 -4.39 -10.67 3.62
N GLY A 106 -4.57 -9.39 3.33
CA GLY A 106 -4.23 -8.29 4.25
C GLY A 106 -2.79 -7.81 4.13
N SER A 107 -1.98 -8.41 3.28
CA SER A 107 -0.57 -8.05 3.07
C SER A 107 -0.31 -7.58 1.64
N ALA A 108 0.96 -7.31 1.32
CA ALA A 108 1.40 -7.03 -0.04
C ALA A 108 1.76 -8.29 -0.86
N ARG A 109 1.84 -9.45 -0.21
CA ARG A 109 2.36 -10.71 -0.77
C ARG A 109 1.66 -11.13 -2.05
N VAL A 110 0.32 -11.13 -2.05
CA VAL A 110 -0.47 -11.53 -3.23
C VAL A 110 -0.17 -10.62 -4.42
N PHE A 111 -0.02 -9.31 -4.20
CA PHE A 111 0.35 -8.38 -5.28
C PHE A 111 1.76 -8.66 -5.79
N VAL A 112 2.72 -8.87 -4.89
CA VAL A 112 4.12 -9.20 -5.24
C VAL A 112 4.21 -10.46 -6.09
N GLU A 113 3.55 -11.54 -5.66
CA GLU A 113 3.54 -12.82 -6.37
C GLU A 113 2.97 -12.66 -7.78
N GLN A 114 1.85 -11.95 -7.93
CA GLN A 114 1.20 -11.75 -9.22
C GLN A 114 1.99 -10.81 -10.15
N ILE A 115 2.59 -9.75 -9.61
CA ILE A 115 3.45 -8.84 -10.39
C ILE A 115 4.70 -9.58 -10.89
N ARG A 116 5.37 -10.35 -10.02
CA ARG A 116 6.52 -11.19 -10.42
C ARG A 116 6.12 -12.18 -11.51
N ALA A 117 4.95 -12.83 -11.40
CA ALA A 117 4.45 -13.76 -12.40
C ALA A 117 4.12 -13.10 -13.75
N ALA A 118 3.66 -11.85 -13.75
CA ALA A 118 3.43 -11.06 -14.96
C ALA A 118 4.72 -10.61 -15.66
N GLY A 119 5.84 -10.67 -14.94
CA GLY A 119 7.14 -10.19 -15.39
C GLY A 119 7.30 -8.68 -15.19
N ILE A 120 8.55 -8.24 -15.10
CA ILE A 120 8.95 -6.84 -14.98
C ILE A 120 9.77 -6.49 -16.21
N VAL A 121 9.48 -5.33 -16.80
CA VAL A 121 10.09 -4.87 -18.04
C VAL A 121 10.77 -3.53 -17.77
N GLU A 122 12.06 -3.47 -18.11
CA GLU A 122 12.81 -2.21 -18.13
C GLU A 122 12.37 -1.35 -19.32
N GLN A 123 12.39 -0.04 -19.11
CA GLN A 123 12.10 0.97 -20.10
C GLN A 123 13.38 1.77 -20.37
N ALA A 124 13.48 2.47 -21.50
CA ALA A 124 14.71 3.19 -21.86
C ALA A 124 14.93 4.45 -21.02
N ALA A 125 13.86 5.06 -20.50
CA ALA A 125 13.96 6.25 -19.68
C ALA A 125 14.73 6.01 -18.38
N PRO A 126 15.59 6.96 -17.96
CA PRO A 126 16.27 6.88 -16.67
C PRO A 126 15.26 6.99 -15.52
N LYS A 127 15.55 6.27 -14.43
CA LYS A 127 14.80 6.35 -13.19
C LYS A 127 15.18 7.61 -12.40
N THR A 128 14.17 8.30 -11.87
CA THR A 128 14.36 9.47 -11.02
C THR A 128 14.23 9.07 -9.57
N PHE A 129 15.20 9.46 -8.75
CA PHE A 129 15.18 9.26 -7.31
C PHE A 129 14.93 10.58 -6.59
N PHE A 130 14.19 10.51 -5.49
CA PHE A 130 14.11 11.61 -4.54
C PHE A 130 15.27 11.46 -3.54
N THR A 131 16.15 12.46 -3.49
CA THR A 131 17.27 12.53 -2.55
C THR A 131 16.95 13.54 -1.44
N VAL A 132 17.38 13.22 -0.23
CA VAL A 132 17.16 14.06 0.95
C VAL A 132 18.45 14.83 1.20
N ASP A 133 18.40 16.16 1.08
CA ASP A 133 19.60 17.00 1.20
C ASP A 133 19.89 17.42 2.64
N ALA A 134 18.87 17.43 3.50
CA ALA A 134 18.99 17.78 4.92
C ALA A 134 17.96 17.00 5.76
N PRO A 135 18.25 16.72 7.04
CA PRO A 135 17.31 16.07 7.94
C PRO A 135 16.02 16.88 8.09
N PHE A 136 14.89 16.18 8.13
CA PHE A 136 13.59 16.75 8.45
C PHE A 136 12.87 15.83 9.44
N GLU A 137 12.24 16.43 10.44
CA GLU A 137 11.49 15.71 11.46
C GLU A 137 10.14 16.38 11.67
N TYR A 138 9.10 15.55 11.76
CA TYR A 138 7.77 15.95 12.17
C TYR A 138 7.37 15.14 13.39
N SER A 139 6.89 15.83 14.42
CA SER A 139 6.51 15.23 15.69
C SER A 139 5.11 15.70 16.09
N SER A 140 4.26 14.77 16.47
CA SER A 140 2.89 15.02 16.93
C SER A 140 2.47 13.99 17.97
N ASN A 141 2.09 14.45 19.16
CA ASN A 141 1.82 13.60 20.33
C ASN A 141 3.00 12.65 20.63
N GLN A 142 2.79 11.34 20.56
CA GLN A 142 3.80 10.30 20.76
C GLN A 142 4.38 9.77 19.44
N THR A 143 4.02 10.37 18.30
CA THR A 143 4.47 9.95 16.98
C THR A 143 5.54 10.88 16.45
N VAL A 144 6.64 10.31 15.98
CA VAL A 144 7.73 11.01 15.29
C VAL A 144 7.94 10.36 13.93
N ILE A 145 8.05 11.18 12.88
CA ILE A 145 8.45 10.75 11.55
C ILE A 145 9.66 11.59 11.17
N ARG A 146 10.77 10.92 10.85
CA ARG A 146 12.04 11.55 10.51
C ARG A 146 12.54 11.01 9.18
N ILE A 147 13.18 11.89 8.41
CA ILE A 147 13.88 11.54 7.19
C ILE A 147 15.24 12.22 7.19
N GLU A 148 16.29 11.49 6.80
CA GLU A 148 17.68 11.96 6.83
C GLU A 148 18.39 11.68 5.51
N PRO A 149 19.42 12.48 5.14
CA PRO A 149 20.30 12.16 4.03
C PRO A 149 20.96 10.79 4.23
N SER A 150 20.89 9.94 3.21
CA SER A 150 21.48 8.59 3.22
C SER A 150 21.88 8.19 1.80
N ASP A 151 22.94 7.39 1.68
CA ASP A 151 23.37 6.76 0.42
C ASP A 151 22.56 5.50 0.10
N ARG A 152 21.76 5.02 1.06
CA ARG A 152 20.90 3.83 0.95
C ARG A 152 19.46 4.12 1.32
N PHE A 153 18.55 3.36 0.73
CA PHE A 153 17.16 3.30 1.18
C PHE A 153 17.06 2.44 2.44
N GLU A 154 16.72 3.07 3.56
CA GLU A 154 16.54 2.46 4.88
C GLU A 154 15.24 2.97 5.50
N ILE A 155 14.50 2.07 6.14
CA ILE A 155 13.33 2.40 6.95
C ILE A 155 13.58 1.84 8.34
N ASP A 156 13.63 2.72 9.33
CA ASP A 156 13.65 2.35 10.74
C ASP A 156 12.27 2.65 11.33
N CYS A 157 11.55 1.59 11.72
CA CYS A 157 10.21 1.68 12.25
C CYS A 157 10.15 1.08 13.65
N GLU A 158 9.71 1.88 14.60
CA GLU A 158 9.43 1.47 15.96
C GLU A 158 7.93 1.63 16.25
N VAL A 159 7.34 0.61 16.85
CA VAL A 159 5.97 0.64 17.37
C VAL A 159 5.98 0.32 18.85
N ASP A 160 5.19 1.04 19.62
CA ASP A 160 5.04 0.84 21.06
C ASP A 160 3.56 0.69 21.40
N TYR A 161 3.11 -0.56 21.52
CA TYR A 161 1.75 -0.88 21.94
C TYR A 161 1.76 -1.34 23.40
N ASN A 162 0.87 -0.78 24.21
CA ASN A 162 0.59 -1.26 25.56
C ASN A 162 -0.24 -2.57 25.51
N HIS A 163 0.33 -3.63 24.92
CA HIS A 163 -0.30 -4.92 24.74
C HIS A 163 0.76 -6.04 24.84
N PRO A 164 0.55 -7.11 25.65
CA PRO A 164 1.58 -8.09 25.97
C PRO A 164 2.13 -8.87 24.76
N MET A 165 1.31 -9.02 23.71
CA MET A 165 1.70 -9.74 22.49
C MET A 165 2.43 -8.88 21.45
N ILE A 166 2.30 -7.55 21.53
CA ILE A 166 2.92 -6.64 20.56
C ILE A 166 4.07 -5.93 21.26
N SER A 167 3.81 -5.27 22.39
CA SER A 167 4.81 -4.52 23.17
C SER A 167 5.62 -3.56 22.29
N ASN A 168 6.80 -3.15 22.75
CA ASN A 168 7.73 -2.37 21.95
C ASN A 168 8.44 -3.28 20.93
N GLN A 169 8.36 -2.91 19.66
CA GLN A 169 9.06 -3.59 18.57
C GLN A 169 9.73 -2.57 17.68
N ARG A 170 10.92 -2.91 17.17
CA ARG A 170 11.64 -2.10 16.20
C ARG A 170 12.19 -2.97 15.09
N LEU A 171 12.06 -2.50 13.85
CA LEU A 171 12.64 -3.13 12.67
C LEU A 171 13.35 -2.08 11.84
N VAL A 172 14.60 -2.36 11.50
CA VAL A 172 15.34 -1.64 10.47
C VAL A 172 15.31 -2.49 9.20
N PHE A 173 14.79 -1.92 8.12
CA PHE A 173 14.74 -2.55 6.81
C PHE A 173 15.61 -1.78 5.81
N THR A 174 16.47 -2.51 5.10
CA THR A 174 17.21 -2.01 3.94
C THR A 174 16.81 -2.80 2.68
N ARG A 175 16.92 -2.17 1.51
CA ARG A 175 16.42 -2.76 0.24
C ARG A 175 17.05 -4.12 -0.10
N ASP A 176 18.31 -4.34 0.29
CA ASP A 176 19.06 -5.58 0.09
C ASP A 176 18.58 -6.76 0.95
N MET A 177 17.77 -6.53 1.99
CA MET A 177 17.16 -7.60 2.79
C MET A 177 16.10 -8.40 2.03
N GLY A 178 15.56 -7.86 0.94
CA GLY A 178 14.52 -8.49 0.12
C GLY A 178 13.11 -8.19 0.61
N TYR A 179 12.46 -7.22 -0.03
CA TYR A 179 11.09 -6.80 0.31
C TYR A 179 10.06 -7.94 0.22
N GLY A 180 10.14 -8.78 -0.83
CA GLY A 180 9.13 -9.80 -1.12
C GLY A 180 9.06 -10.89 -0.04
N GLU A 181 10.19 -11.19 0.59
CA GLU A 181 10.32 -12.25 1.57
C GLU A 181 10.21 -11.73 3.00
N GLN A 182 10.76 -10.53 3.28
CA GLN A 182 10.82 -9.97 4.64
C GLN A 182 9.61 -9.11 5.02
N ILE A 183 9.06 -8.36 4.07
CA ILE A 183 8.05 -7.32 4.36
C ILE A 183 6.71 -7.64 3.72
N ALA A 184 6.69 -8.07 2.46
CA ALA A 184 5.45 -8.28 1.73
C ALA A 184 4.44 -9.23 2.41
N PRO A 185 4.85 -10.29 3.15
CA PRO A 185 3.94 -11.17 3.89
C PRO A 185 3.32 -10.59 5.16
N ALA A 186 3.80 -9.43 5.65
CA ALA A 186 3.26 -8.81 6.86
C ALA A 186 1.83 -8.31 6.61
N ARG A 187 0.86 -8.93 7.30
CA ARG A 187 -0.56 -8.60 7.18
C ARG A 187 -0.92 -7.40 8.06
N THR A 188 -1.93 -6.64 7.63
CA THR A 188 -2.60 -5.65 8.47
C THR A 188 -3.21 -6.31 9.71
N PHE A 189 -3.43 -5.52 10.76
CA PHE A 189 -3.99 -6.00 12.00
C PHE A 189 -4.94 -4.97 12.64
N CYS A 190 -5.79 -5.45 13.53
CA CYS A 190 -6.60 -4.62 14.41
C CYS A 190 -6.77 -5.27 15.77
N PHE A 191 -7.15 -4.46 16.76
CA PHE A 191 -7.57 -4.99 18.05
C PHE A 191 -9.06 -5.35 18.02
N ASP A 192 -9.43 -6.42 18.70
CA ASP A 192 -10.80 -6.93 18.72
C ASP A 192 -11.82 -5.89 19.23
N TYR A 193 -11.45 -5.12 20.26
CA TYR A 193 -12.29 -4.08 20.85
C TYR A 193 -12.57 -2.91 19.89
N GLU A 194 -11.77 -2.75 18.82
CA GLU A 194 -12.00 -1.71 17.81
C GLU A 194 -13.05 -2.14 16.75
N ILE A 195 -13.25 -3.45 16.56
CA ILE A 195 -13.98 -3.99 15.40
C ILE A 195 -15.42 -3.49 15.38
N GLU A 196 -16.13 -3.53 16.51
CA GLU A 196 -17.53 -3.08 16.58
C GLU A 196 -17.66 -1.59 16.24
N ALA A 197 -16.76 -0.76 16.79
CA ALA A 197 -16.76 0.68 16.53
C ALA A 197 -16.44 0.99 15.06
N LEU A 198 -15.48 0.28 14.46
CA LEU A 198 -15.12 0.42 13.05
C LEU A 198 -16.34 0.08 12.15
N LYS A 199 -16.98 -1.06 12.40
CA LYS A 199 -18.17 -1.49 11.64
C LYS A 199 -19.32 -0.51 11.76
N LYS A 200 -19.57 0.01 12.96
CA LYS A 200 -20.60 1.03 13.21
C LYS A 200 -20.35 2.33 12.43
N ASN A 201 -19.08 2.70 12.23
CA ASN A 201 -18.67 3.86 11.44
C ASN A 201 -18.48 3.55 9.95
N GLY A 202 -18.93 2.37 9.50
CA GLY A 202 -18.91 2.03 8.08
C GLY A 202 -17.59 1.44 7.56
N LEU A 203 -16.63 1.18 8.44
CA LEU A 203 -15.29 0.62 8.16
C LEU A 203 -15.21 -0.87 8.50
N ALA A 204 -14.11 -1.53 8.09
CA ALA A 204 -13.82 -2.94 8.36
C ALA A 204 -14.95 -3.93 8.00
N LYS A 205 -15.79 -3.61 7.00
CA LYS A 205 -16.93 -4.46 6.59
C LYS A 205 -16.50 -5.71 5.84
N GLY A 206 -15.35 -5.67 5.16
CA GLY A 206 -14.74 -6.82 4.48
C GLY A 206 -13.67 -7.53 5.31
N GLY A 207 -13.40 -7.06 6.53
CA GLY A 207 -12.41 -7.63 7.42
C GLY A 207 -12.80 -9.03 7.93
N SER A 208 -11.84 -9.94 7.90
CA SER A 208 -11.97 -11.31 8.40
C SER A 208 -10.62 -11.83 8.89
N LEU A 209 -10.64 -12.96 9.59
CA LEU A 209 -9.44 -13.68 10.00
C LEU A 209 -8.54 -14.07 8.79
N ASP A 210 -9.10 -14.23 7.60
CA ASP A 210 -8.32 -14.56 6.41
C ASP A 210 -7.50 -13.37 5.87
N ASN A 211 -7.87 -12.14 6.22
CA ASN A 211 -7.30 -10.92 5.63
C ASN A 211 -6.84 -9.85 6.64
N ALA A 212 -6.88 -10.16 7.93
CA ALA A 212 -6.34 -9.32 8.99
C ALA A 212 -5.94 -10.19 10.17
N ILE A 213 -4.87 -9.80 10.87
CA ILE A 213 -4.54 -10.36 12.18
C ILE A 213 -5.44 -9.68 13.21
N VAL A 214 -6.22 -10.44 13.95
CA VAL A 214 -7.04 -9.90 15.04
C VAL A 214 -6.38 -10.18 16.38
N VAL A 215 -6.06 -9.11 17.09
CA VAL A 215 -5.39 -9.14 18.39
C VAL A 215 -6.43 -8.98 19.50
N GLY A 216 -6.62 -10.05 20.26
CA GLY A 216 -7.45 -10.05 21.46
C GLY A 216 -6.63 -9.79 22.73
N PRO A 217 -7.29 -9.59 23.88
CA PRO A 217 -6.66 -9.11 25.12
C PRO A 217 -5.57 -10.03 25.69
N ALA A 218 -5.60 -11.32 25.33
CA ALA A 218 -4.67 -12.34 25.83
C ALA A 218 -3.97 -13.13 24.72
N GLY A 219 -4.15 -12.75 23.44
CA GLY A 219 -3.62 -13.54 22.33
C GLY A 219 -4.08 -13.08 20.95
N ILE A 220 -3.51 -13.69 19.93
CA ILE A 220 -3.92 -13.51 18.52
C ILE A 220 -4.97 -14.57 18.21
N TYR A 221 -6.06 -14.18 17.52
CA TYR A 221 -7.16 -15.12 17.22
C TYR A 221 -6.89 -16.05 16.05
N ASN A 222 -5.94 -15.70 15.19
CA ASN A 222 -5.53 -16.43 14.00
C ASN A 222 -4.38 -17.40 14.23
#